data_AF-A0A7V5ZFY9-F1
#
_entry.id   AF-A0A7V5ZFY9-F1
#
_cell.length_a   1.000
_cell.length_b   1.000
_cell.length_c   1.000
_cell.angle_alpha   90.00
_cell.angle_beta   90.00
_cell.angle_gamma   90.00
#
_symmetry.space_group_name_H-M   'P 1'
#
loop_
_entity.id
_entity.type
_entity.pdbx_description
1 polymer ?
#
loop_
_entity_poly.entity_id
_entity_poly.type
_entity_poly.pdbx_seq_one_letter_code
_entity_poly.pdbx_strand_id
1 'polypeptide(L)'
;AGEAEIFVPVESCPAIAQVLTTAVERSASLEPAVRRLAVLLEPASTVDERADLRRLLDALREQHGVVLDAAQVPLSVLRQLPLAIRESNFHPCVVLFDDPSQPAATRLLAVQAHPDAPLLGMAFDIGTTTLVGYLIDLQSGRELAHAARLNPQVQYGDDVVSRLSLVYHDPTALKLLQQAVVRGMNEIIAEACHLAEVNPQHLYEVVAVGNTTMLHLLLGVSTHSIAVAPYVPAFADSQCVEARQVGLRTSPTAMLTTLPCVAGYVGADTVAVALTHLADPTGETVMAIDIGTNGEVVLRHEGSYYCASAAAGPAFEGGRIYQGIRAEMGAISQVSVEERGPERWLHIATVGGAPPKGICGSGLIDVAACLLEIEVLDSAGRLHARDGATWWEGQVVTLHEQKAFRIVAPEAAGTPEGIVLTQKDVRELQLAKGSLRAVMEVLLREAGTSWAQVSRLLVAGAFGMYINLRSAQRIGLLPPLPLSRIQPVGNAAGAGAKLALRSVRERQRAQWLAQQMQHVVMTGNLHYQESYIDHLGFPER
;
A
#
# COMPACT_ATOMS: atom_id res chain seq x y z
N ALA A 1 40.66 3.00 13.81
CA ALA A 1 39.23 2.65 13.72
C ALA A 1 39.18 1.20 13.28
N GLY A 2 38.69 0.30 14.13
CA GLY A 2 38.59 -1.12 13.79
C GLY A 2 37.27 -1.39 13.08
N GLU A 3 37.31 -2.18 12.02
CA GLU A 3 36.11 -2.73 11.39
C GLU A 3 35.47 -3.70 12.38
N ALA A 4 34.17 -3.50 12.65
CA ALA A 4 33.37 -4.40 13.47
C ALA A 4 32.22 -4.91 12.60
N GLU A 5 32.15 -6.23 12.43
CA GLU A 5 30.95 -6.89 11.92
C GLU A 5 29.98 -7.10 13.10
N ILE A 6 28.79 -6.52 12.98
CA ILE A 6 27.71 -6.71 13.95
C ILE A 6 26.77 -7.77 13.39
N PHE A 7 26.71 -8.91 14.06
CA PHE A 7 25.73 -9.95 13.79
C PHE A 7 24.43 -9.62 14.55
N VAL A 8 23.34 -9.38 13.82
CA VAL A 8 21.99 -9.24 14.40
C VAL A 8 21.29 -10.59 14.26
N PRO A 9 20.99 -11.30 15.37
CA PRO A 9 20.29 -12.58 15.33
C PRO A 9 18.89 -12.42 14.70
N VAL A 10 18.42 -13.45 13.98
CA VAL A 10 17.10 -13.42 13.33
C VAL A 10 15.97 -13.24 14.34
N GLU A 11 16.14 -13.71 15.58
CA GLU A 11 15.18 -13.51 16.68
C GLU A 11 15.16 -12.05 17.21
N SER A 12 16.20 -11.28 16.90
CA SER A 12 16.31 -9.84 17.19
C SER A 12 15.80 -8.96 16.05
N CYS A 13 15.50 -9.54 14.88
CA CYS A 13 14.73 -8.88 13.84
C CYS A 13 13.27 -8.79 14.31
N PRO A 14 12.61 -7.63 14.19
CA PRO A 14 11.19 -7.51 14.50
C PRO A 14 10.41 -8.62 13.79
N ALA A 15 9.57 -9.35 14.52
CA ALA A 15 8.66 -10.29 13.91
C ALA A 15 7.89 -9.54 12.82
N ILE A 16 7.81 -10.11 11.61
CA ILE A 16 7.04 -9.50 10.54
C ILE A 16 5.61 -9.36 11.08
N ALA A 17 5.17 -8.12 11.32
CA ALA A 17 3.79 -7.80 11.65
C ALA A 17 2.89 -8.52 10.64
N GLN A 18 1.64 -8.84 10.98
CA GLN A 18 0.69 -9.40 10.01
C GLN A 18 0.51 -8.41 8.84
N VAL A 19 1.35 -8.54 7.83
CA VAL A 19 1.30 -7.71 6.64
C VAL A 19 0.14 -8.24 5.82
N LEU A 20 -0.77 -7.33 5.49
CA LEU A 20 -1.94 -7.69 4.74
C LEU A 20 -1.60 -7.86 3.25
N THR A 21 -1.62 -9.10 2.80
CA THR A 21 -1.38 -9.50 1.41
C THR A 21 -2.67 -9.93 0.71
N THR A 22 -3.78 -10.03 1.45
CA THR A 22 -5.08 -10.47 0.93
C THR A 22 -6.04 -9.29 0.78
N ALA A 23 -6.87 -9.36 -0.26
CA ALA A 23 -7.87 -8.35 -0.58
C ALA A 23 -8.99 -8.98 -1.42
N VAL A 24 -10.15 -8.31 -1.45
CA VAL A 24 -11.24 -8.70 -2.36
C VAL A 24 -10.88 -8.28 -3.78
N GLU A 25 -10.63 -9.25 -4.67
CA GLU A 25 -10.29 -8.98 -6.06
C GLU A 25 -11.53 -8.79 -6.95
N ARG A 26 -11.42 -7.88 -7.93
CA ARG A 26 -12.35 -7.77 -9.06
C ARG A 26 -11.87 -8.69 -10.19
N SER A 27 -12.78 -9.35 -10.89
CA SER A 27 -12.43 -10.09 -12.11
C SER A 27 -12.20 -9.13 -13.28
N ALA A 28 -11.15 -9.35 -14.06
CA ALA A 28 -10.87 -8.63 -15.31
C ALA A 28 -10.37 -9.61 -16.38
N SER A 29 -10.48 -9.23 -17.66
CA SER A 29 -9.86 -9.97 -18.75
C SER A 29 -8.34 -9.91 -18.62
N LEU A 30 -7.68 -11.05 -18.82
CA LEU A 30 -6.23 -11.14 -18.83
C LEU A 30 -5.70 -10.58 -20.16
N GLU A 31 -5.15 -9.38 -20.10
CA GLU A 31 -4.61 -8.60 -21.22
C GLU A 31 -3.26 -7.98 -20.80
N PRO A 32 -2.25 -8.78 -20.46
CA PRO A 32 -0.96 -8.27 -19.99
C PRO A 32 -0.26 -7.44 -21.08
N ALA A 33 0.55 -6.45 -20.66
CA ALA A 33 1.35 -5.66 -21.61
C ALA A 33 2.47 -6.51 -22.24
N VAL A 34 2.93 -7.54 -21.52
CA VAL A 34 3.91 -8.49 -22.03
C VAL A 34 3.20 -9.66 -22.70
N ARG A 35 3.57 -9.94 -23.95
CA ARG A 35 3.08 -11.11 -24.69
C ARG A 35 4.21 -11.91 -25.32
N ARG A 36 3.95 -13.18 -25.55
CA ARG A 36 4.86 -14.10 -26.25
C ARG A 36 4.29 -14.45 -27.61
N LEU A 37 5.13 -14.43 -28.65
CA LEU A 37 4.78 -14.88 -30.00
C LEU A 37 5.79 -15.94 -30.47
N ALA A 38 5.29 -17.05 -31.00
CA ALA A 38 6.13 -18.00 -31.73
C ALA A 38 6.42 -17.46 -33.12
N VAL A 39 7.67 -17.60 -33.58
CA VAL A 39 8.10 -17.12 -34.89
C VAL A 39 8.78 -18.26 -35.64
N LEU A 40 8.32 -18.52 -36.87
CA LEU A 40 8.96 -19.48 -37.76
C LEU A 40 10.01 -18.77 -38.60
N LEU A 41 11.28 -19.14 -38.48
CA LEU A 41 12.35 -18.56 -39.29
C LEU A 41 12.79 -19.54 -40.38
N GLU A 42 13.06 -19.03 -41.57
CA GLU A 42 13.72 -19.82 -42.61
C GLU A 42 15.17 -20.09 -42.20
N PRO A 43 15.65 -21.35 -42.19
CA PRO A 43 17.04 -21.65 -41.86
C PRO A 43 18.03 -20.91 -42.75
N ALA A 44 19.12 -20.43 -42.15
CA ALA A 44 20.20 -19.80 -42.92
C ALA A 44 20.82 -20.82 -43.89
N SER A 45 21.17 -20.35 -45.10
CA SER A 45 21.74 -21.20 -46.16
C SER A 45 22.74 -20.42 -47.00
N THR A 46 23.46 -21.10 -47.90
CA THR A 46 24.39 -20.46 -48.84
C THR A 46 23.70 -19.55 -49.87
N VAL A 47 22.38 -19.59 -49.97
CA VAL A 47 21.59 -18.70 -50.83
C VAL A 47 20.85 -17.60 -50.06
N ASP A 48 20.83 -17.68 -48.72
CA ASP A 48 20.25 -16.67 -47.82
C ASP A 48 21.15 -16.47 -46.60
N GLU A 49 22.08 -15.53 -46.74
CA GLU A 49 23.07 -15.16 -45.74
C GLU A 49 22.60 -13.99 -44.85
N ARG A 50 21.30 -13.66 -44.81
CA ARG A 50 20.77 -12.60 -43.95
C ARG A 50 21.13 -12.86 -42.49
N ALA A 51 21.56 -11.80 -41.80
CA ALA A 51 21.84 -11.82 -40.37
C ALA A 51 20.61 -12.23 -39.55
N ASP A 52 20.84 -12.93 -38.44
CA ASP A 52 19.80 -13.43 -37.53
C ASP A 52 18.78 -12.36 -37.11
N LEU A 53 19.25 -11.15 -36.81
CA LEU A 53 18.36 -10.05 -36.43
C LEU A 53 17.43 -9.68 -37.57
N ARG A 54 17.95 -9.54 -38.79
CA ARG A 54 17.15 -9.17 -39.95
C ARG A 54 16.12 -10.26 -40.25
N ARG A 55 16.53 -11.52 -40.17
CA ARG A 55 15.66 -12.69 -40.34
C ARG A 55 14.51 -12.70 -39.34
N LEU A 56 14.79 -12.41 -38.06
CA LEU A 56 13.76 -12.31 -37.03
C LEU A 56 12.79 -11.15 -37.28
N LEU A 57 13.31 -9.96 -37.58
CA LEU A 57 12.49 -8.76 -37.78
C LEU A 57 11.59 -8.87 -39.01
N ASP A 58 12.10 -9.43 -40.11
CA ASP A 58 11.30 -9.68 -41.32
C ASP A 58 10.18 -10.69 -41.03
N ALA A 59 10.50 -11.81 -40.36
CA ALA A 59 9.51 -12.82 -40.00
C ALA A 59 8.43 -12.29 -39.03
N LEU A 60 8.80 -11.45 -38.06
CA LEU A 60 7.83 -10.80 -37.15
C LEU A 60 6.86 -9.88 -37.90
N ARG A 61 7.37 -9.12 -38.88
CA ARG A 61 6.55 -8.27 -39.71
C ARG A 61 5.60 -9.07 -40.59
N GLU A 62 6.09 -10.14 -41.21
CA GLU A 62 5.31 -10.97 -42.15
C GLU A 62 4.25 -11.82 -41.43
N GLN A 63 4.59 -12.44 -40.30
CA GLN A 63 3.71 -13.38 -39.60
C GLN A 63 2.76 -12.71 -38.61
N HIS A 64 3.19 -11.61 -37.97
CA HIS A 64 2.47 -10.98 -36.86
C HIS A 64 2.17 -9.50 -37.07
N GLY A 65 2.63 -8.90 -38.18
CA GLY A 65 2.45 -7.46 -38.45
C GLY A 65 3.24 -6.54 -37.51
N VAL A 66 4.17 -7.10 -36.72
CA VAL A 66 4.95 -6.34 -35.74
C VAL A 66 6.18 -5.74 -36.42
N VAL A 67 6.28 -4.41 -36.44
CA VAL A 67 7.41 -3.67 -37.02
C VAL A 67 8.25 -3.10 -35.89
N LEU A 68 9.52 -3.52 -35.83
CA LEU A 68 10.49 -3.01 -34.86
C LEU A 68 11.71 -2.44 -35.59
N ASP A 69 12.26 -1.36 -35.06
CA ASP A 69 13.53 -0.82 -35.52
C ASP A 69 14.69 -1.64 -34.94
N ALA A 70 15.59 -2.10 -35.80
CA ALA A 70 16.80 -2.80 -35.39
C ALA A 70 17.65 -1.99 -34.41
N ALA A 71 17.63 -0.65 -34.51
CA ALA A 71 18.34 0.25 -33.60
C ALA A 71 17.77 0.25 -32.17
N GLN A 72 16.52 -0.19 -31.99
CA GLN A 72 15.85 -0.25 -30.69
C GLN A 72 16.02 -1.60 -29.99
N VAL A 73 16.65 -2.59 -30.64
CA VAL A 73 16.82 -3.93 -30.06
C VAL A 73 17.89 -3.90 -28.96
N PRO A 74 17.55 -4.28 -27.72
CA PRO A 74 18.52 -4.24 -26.63
C PRO A 74 19.71 -5.17 -26.84
N LEU A 75 20.90 -4.73 -26.44
CA LEU A 75 22.13 -5.53 -26.54
C LEU A 75 22.01 -6.89 -25.82
N SER A 76 21.27 -6.97 -24.72
CA SER A 76 20.99 -8.22 -24.00
C SER A 76 20.27 -9.24 -24.89
N VAL A 77 19.35 -8.78 -25.75
CA VAL A 77 18.64 -9.63 -26.72
C VAL A 77 19.59 -10.07 -27.83
N LEU A 78 20.36 -9.13 -28.40
CA LEU A 78 21.33 -9.44 -29.47
C LEU A 78 22.36 -10.50 -29.04
N ARG A 79 22.78 -10.48 -27.78
CA ARG A 79 23.73 -11.47 -27.23
C ARG A 79 23.17 -12.90 -27.18
N GLN A 80 21.85 -13.05 -27.00
CA GLN A 80 21.20 -14.36 -26.88
C GLN A 80 20.62 -14.86 -28.21
N LEU A 81 20.35 -13.93 -29.13
CA LEU A 81 19.62 -14.17 -30.36
C LEU A 81 20.17 -15.34 -31.21
N PRO A 82 21.49 -15.44 -31.52
CA PRO A 82 21.98 -16.51 -32.39
C PRO A 82 21.79 -17.90 -31.79
N LEU A 83 22.02 -18.03 -30.48
CA LEU A 83 21.88 -19.28 -29.77
C LEU A 83 20.40 -19.69 -29.70
N ALA A 84 19.52 -18.77 -29.30
CA ALA A 84 18.09 -19.04 -29.15
C ALA A 84 17.44 -19.48 -30.47
N ILE A 85 17.83 -18.89 -31.60
CA ILE A 85 17.35 -19.30 -32.94
C ILE A 85 17.78 -20.74 -33.26
N ARG A 86 19.03 -21.10 -32.96
CA ARG A 86 19.57 -22.42 -33.34
C ARG A 86 19.07 -23.52 -32.41
N GLU A 87 18.99 -23.27 -31.11
CA GLU A 87 18.45 -24.22 -30.12
C GLU A 87 16.97 -24.53 -30.33
N SER A 88 16.20 -23.55 -30.84
CA SER A 88 14.80 -23.75 -31.21
C SER A 88 14.60 -24.38 -32.60
N ASN A 89 15.66 -24.79 -33.29
CA ASN A 89 15.60 -25.22 -34.70
C ASN A 89 14.88 -24.20 -35.58
N PHE A 90 15.24 -22.92 -35.43
CA PHE A 90 14.68 -21.77 -36.15
C PHE A 90 13.21 -21.48 -35.82
N HIS A 91 12.67 -22.00 -34.71
CA HIS A 91 11.30 -21.73 -34.24
C HIS A 91 11.29 -21.02 -32.87
N PRO A 92 11.97 -19.85 -32.70
CA PRO A 92 12.05 -19.19 -31.40
C PRO A 92 10.72 -18.57 -30.98
N CYS A 93 10.59 -18.28 -29.70
CA CYS A 93 9.56 -17.40 -29.15
C CYS A 93 10.15 -16.02 -28.85
N VAL A 94 9.46 -14.96 -29.26
CA VAL A 94 9.80 -13.59 -28.85
C VAL A 94 8.92 -13.14 -27.69
N VAL A 95 9.49 -12.37 -26.77
CA VAL A 95 8.77 -11.68 -25.72
C VAL A 95 8.71 -10.21 -26.06
N LEU A 96 7.50 -9.68 -26.21
CA LEU A 96 7.24 -8.29 -26.54
C LEU A 96 6.58 -7.57 -25.37
N PHE A 97 6.82 -6.28 -25.27
CA PHE A 97 6.08 -5.38 -24.40
C PHE A 97 5.38 -4.33 -25.26
N ASP A 98 4.06 -4.25 -25.14
CA ASP A 98 3.25 -3.23 -25.78
C ASP A 98 2.93 -2.14 -24.76
N ASP A 99 3.47 -0.94 -24.96
CA ASP A 99 3.16 0.21 -24.10
C ASP A 99 1.74 0.69 -24.40
N PRO A 100 0.79 0.62 -23.44
CA PRO A 100 -0.59 1.04 -23.67
C PRO A 100 -0.72 2.55 -23.92
N SER A 101 0.22 3.34 -23.40
CA SER A 101 0.28 4.79 -23.58
C SER A 101 0.93 5.19 -24.90
N GLN A 102 1.76 4.31 -25.46
CA GLN A 102 2.45 4.51 -26.73
C GLN A 102 2.36 3.24 -27.60
N PRO A 103 1.20 2.96 -28.21
CA PRO A 103 0.99 1.72 -28.97
C PRO A 103 1.97 1.50 -30.14
N ALA A 104 2.59 2.58 -30.63
CA ALA A 104 3.62 2.52 -31.66
C ALA A 104 5.03 2.14 -31.13
N ALA A 105 5.18 1.98 -29.81
CA ALA A 105 6.45 1.75 -29.13
C ALA A 105 6.59 0.32 -28.59
N THR A 106 6.08 -0.69 -29.30
CA THR A 106 6.31 -2.10 -28.96
C THR A 106 7.81 -2.38 -28.83
N ARG A 107 8.22 -3.06 -27.75
CA ARG A 107 9.62 -3.36 -27.45
C ARG A 107 9.87 -4.86 -27.49
N LEU A 108 11.00 -5.27 -28.08
CA LEU A 108 11.50 -6.65 -27.98
C LEU A 108 12.27 -6.82 -26.66
N LEU A 109 11.70 -7.62 -25.75
CA LEU A 109 12.29 -7.86 -24.43
C LEU A 109 13.23 -9.07 -24.41
N ALA A 110 12.87 -10.16 -25.09
CA ALA A 110 13.68 -11.37 -25.13
C ALA A 110 13.39 -12.23 -26.36
N VAL A 111 14.32 -13.13 -26.66
CA VAL A 111 14.15 -14.23 -27.62
C VAL A 111 14.48 -15.52 -26.89
N GLN A 112 13.53 -16.43 -26.81
CA GLN A 112 13.57 -17.66 -26.03
C GLN A 112 13.54 -18.86 -26.99
N ALA A 113 14.38 -19.86 -26.72
CA ALA A 113 14.38 -21.10 -27.51
C ALA A 113 13.15 -21.99 -27.22
N HIS A 114 12.65 -21.94 -25.99
CA HIS A 114 11.57 -22.81 -25.52
C HIS A 114 10.28 -22.02 -25.25
N PRO A 115 9.12 -22.49 -25.74
CA PRO A 115 7.83 -21.83 -25.54
C PRO A 115 7.33 -21.90 -24.10
N ASP A 116 7.86 -22.83 -23.29
CA ASP A 116 7.43 -23.08 -21.91
C ASP A 116 8.19 -22.25 -20.87
N ALA A 117 9.11 -21.38 -21.30
CA ALA A 117 9.83 -20.50 -20.38
C ALA A 117 8.84 -19.65 -19.56
N PRO A 118 9.06 -19.40 -18.26
CA PRO A 118 8.17 -18.56 -17.47
C PRO A 118 8.01 -17.16 -18.08
N LEU A 119 6.80 -16.60 -18.00
CA LEU A 119 6.50 -15.22 -18.37
C LEU A 119 5.94 -14.52 -17.14
N LEU A 120 6.82 -13.84 -16.39
CA LEU A 120 6.47 -13.37 -15.05
C LEU A 120 6.42 -11.85 -15.00
N GLY A 121 5.59 -11.34 -14.09
CA GLY A 121 5.59 -9.95 -13.69
C GLY A 121 5.45 -9.80 -12.18
N MET A 122 5.71 -8.59 -11.69
CA MET A 122 5.48 -8.23 -10.30
C MET A 122 4.56 -7.02 -10.16
N ALA A 123 3.59 -7.12 -9.25
CA ALA A 123 2.80 -5.98 -8.82
C ALA A 123 3.26 -5.55 -7.43
N PHE A 124 3.49 -4.25 -7.23
CA PHE A 124 3.93 -3.67 -5.97
C PHE A 124 2.94 -2.64 -5.45
N ASP A 125 2.67 -2.75 -4.15
CA ASP A 125 2.10 -1.69 -3.33
C ASP A 125 3.20 -1.12 -2.44
N ILE A 126 3.56 0.15 -2.69
CA ILE A 126 4.66 0.87 -2.06
C ILE A 126 4.06 1.81 -1.02
N GLY A 127 3.72 1.25 0.13
CA GLY A 127 3.26 2.01 1.28
C GLY A 127 4.40 2.74 1.99
N THR A 128 4.04 3.78 2.75
CA THR A 128 5.00 4.54 3.56
C THR A 128 5.67 3.64 4.59
N THR A 129 4.90 2.76 5.23
CA THR A 129 5.38 1.83 6.27
C THR A 129 5.70 0.45 5.73
N THR A 130 4.98 -0.03 4.71
CA THR A 130 5.07 -1.44 4.28
C THR A 130 5.16 -1.51 2.77
N LEU A 131 6.04 -2.39 2.28
CA LEU A 131 6.15 -2.75 0.88
C LEU A 131 5.55 -4.15 0.71
N VAL A 132 4.69 -4.33 -0.28
CA VAL A 132 4.11 -5.63 -0.62
C VAL A 132 4.30 -5.89 -2.11
N GLY A 133 4.82 -7.06 -2.45
CA GLY A 133 5.02 -7.49 -3.84
C GLY A 133 4.32 -8.81 -4.13
N TYR A 134 3.68 -8.89 -5.29
CA TYR A 134 2.94 -10.05 -5.77
C TYR A 134 3.57 -10.55 -7.07
N LEU A 135 4.07 -11.78 -7.06
CA LEU A 135 4.61 -12.45 -8.24
C LEU A 135 3.47 -13.09 -9.04
N ILE A 136 3.33 -12.70 -10.30
CA ILE A 136 2.22 -13.15 -11.16
C ILE A 136 2.78 -13.81 -12.42
N ASP A 137 2.19 -14.95 -12.78
CA ASP A 137 2.31 -15.54 -14.11
C ASP A 137 1.43 -14.75 -15.08
N LEU A 138 2.06 -14.12 -16.08
CA LEU A 138 1.38 -13.27 -17.05
C LEU A 138 0.57 -14.06 -18.08
N GLN A 139 0.82 -15.36 -18.26
CA GLN A 139 0.04 -16.21 -19.17
C GLN A 139 -1.27 -16.68 -18.55
N SER A 140 -1.25 -17.03 -17.26
CA SER A 140 -2.43 -17.53 -16.55
C SER A 140 -3.12 -16.48 -15.68
N GLY A 141 -2.43 -15.37 -15.38
CA GLY A 141 -2.87 -14.36 -14.42
C GLY A 141 -2.74 -14.79 -12.96
N ARG A 142 -2.29 -16.02 -12.68
CA ARG A 142 -2.24 -16.55 -11.31
C ARG A 142 -1.14 -15.89 -10.50
N GLU A 143 -1.45 -15.58 -9.24
CA GLU A 143 -0.44 -15.24 -8.24
C GLU A 143 0.33 -16.51 -7.86
N LEU A 144 1.65 -16.48 -8.01
CA LEU A 144 2.55 -17.60 -7.69
C LEU A 144 3.08 -17.51 -6.27
N ALA A 145 3.41 -16.31 -5.82
CA ALA A 145 3.90 -16.01 -4.50
C ALA A 145 3.68 -14.52 -4.18
N HIS A 146 3.75 -14.17 -2.92
CA HIS A 146 3.87 -12.79 -2.48
C HIS A 146 4.86 -12.70 -1.32
N ALA A 147 5.40 -11.50 -1.14
CA ALA A 147 6.30 -11.20 -0.06
C ALA A 147 6.07 -9.76 0.40
N ALA A 148 6.35 -9.50 1.67
CA ALA A 148 6.20 -8.18 2.24
C ALA A 148 7.29 -7.86 3.25
N ARG A 149 7.59 -6.58 3.38
CA ARG A 149 8.63 -6.05 4.27
C ARG A 149 8.23 -4.69 4.83
N LEU A 150 8.80 -4.36 5.98
CA LEU A 150 8.87 -2.98 6.43
C LEU A 150 9.60 -2.15 5.36
N ASN A 151 9.02 -1.02 4.97
CA ASN A 151 9.66 -0.10 4.03
C ASN A 151 10.97 0.39 4.64
N PRO A 152 12.14 0.09 4.04
CA PRO A 152 13.42 0.45 4.65
C PRO A 152 13.67 1.95 4.74
N GLN A 153 12.79 2.78 4.18
CA GLN A 153 12.81 4.23 4.34
C GLN A 153 12.40 4.70 5.75
N VAL A 154 11.76 3.86 6.57
CA VAL A 154 11.32 4.27 7.93
C VAL A 154 12.47 4.76 8.81
N GLN A 155 13.69 4.25 8.59
CA GLN A 155 14.89 4.71 9.32
C GLN A 155 15.23 6.21 9.08
N TYR A 156 14.68 6.80 8.02
CA TYR A 156 14.90 8.20 7.64
C TYR A 156 13.66 9.09 7.91
N GLY A 157 12.55 8.50 8.36
CA GLY A 157 11.29 9.20 8.58
C GLY A 157 10.11 8.22 8.63
N ASP A 158 9.34 8.31 9.71
CA ASP A 158 8.19 7.45 9.97
C ASP A 158 6.99 7.77 9.07
N ASP A 159 6.91 8.97 8.51
CA ASP A 159 5.80 9.44 7.68
C ASP A 159 6.26 10.14 6.38
N VAL A 160 5.31 10.44 5.49
CA VAL A 160 5.60 11.13 4.23
C VAL A 160 6.22 12.51 4.46
N VAL A 161 5.70 13.27 5.42
CA VAL A 161 6.12 14.66 5.67
C VAL A 161 7.57 14.73 6.16
N SER A 162 7.98 13.83 7.06
CA SER A 162 9.36 13.74 7.54
C SER A 162 10.34 13.40 6.42
N ARG A 163 9.98 12.47 5.53
CA ARG A 163 10.78 12.13 4.34
C ARG A 163 10.88 13.30 3.35
N LEU A 164 9.76 13.98 3.10
CA LEU A 164 9.72 15.20 2.28
C LEU A 164 10.63 16.29 2.87
N SER A 165 10.53 16.52 4.18
CA SER A 165 11.35 17.50 4.91
C SER A 165 12.83 17.15 4.84
N LEU A 166 13.19 15.87 4.96
CA LEU A 166 14.57 15.42 4.84
C LEU A 166 15.15 15.76 3.46
N VAL A 167 14.44 15.42 2.37
CA VAL A 167 14.87 15.75 1.00
C VAL A 167 14.89 17.27 0.75
N TYR A 168 13.97 18.01 1.37
CA TYR A 168 13.90 19.46 1.26
C TYR A 168 15.14 20.15 1.85
N HIS A 169 15.60 19.72 3.02
CA HIS A 169 16.76 20.28 3.70
C HIS A 169 18.10 19.70 3.20
N ASP A 170 18.10 18.43 2.77
CA ASP A 170 19.26 17.74 2.22
C ASP A 170 18.90 17.04 0.91
N PRO A 171 19.18 17.68 -0.25
CA PRO A 171 18.93 17.07 -1.56
C PRO A 171 19.65 15.74 -1.79
N THR A 172 20.73 15.44 -1.04
CA THR A 172 21.44 14.16 -1.18
C THR A 172 20.62 12.99 -0.59
N ALA A 173 19.71 13.28 0.33
CA ALA A 173 18.83 12.28 0.94
C ALA A 173 17.86 11.62 -0.06
N LEU A 174 17.56 12.29 -1.18
CA LEU A 174 16.75 11.69 -2.25
C LEU A 174 17.34 10.35 -2.71
N LYS A 175 18.65 10.30 -2.94
CA LYS A 175 19.34 9.09 -3.38
C LYS A 175 19.31 8.00 -2.31
N LEU A 176 19.46 8.37 -1.03
CA LEU A 176 19.39 7.43 0.09
C LEU A 176 18.01 6.79 0.21
N LEU A 177 16.95 7.60 0.14
CA LEU A 177 15.57 7.13 0.20
C LEU A 177 15.21 6.27 -1.03
N GLN A 178 15.66 6.66 -2.23
CA GLN A 178 15.48 5.88 -3.44
C GLN A 178 16.16 4.51 -3.36
N GLN A 179 17.42 4.49 -2.91
CA GLN A 179 18.17 3.24 -2.72
C GLN A 179 17.53 2.35 -1.66
N ALA A 180 16.97 2.93 -0.59
CA ALA A 180 16.30 2.18 0.47
C ALA A 180 15.03 1.48 -0.02
N VAL A 181 14.16 2.15 -0.78
CA VAL A 181 12.95 1.53 -1.33
C VAL A 181 13.29 0.48 -2.39
N VAL A 182 14.26 0.75 -3.27
CA VAL A 182 14.70 -0.21 -4.29
C VAL A 182 15.35 -1.44 -3.67
N ARG A 183 16.11 -1.28 -2.58
CA ARG A 183 16.64 -2.42 -1.81
C ARG A 183 15.50 -3.28 -1.28
N GLY A 184 14.49 -2.69 -0.63
CA GLY A 184 13.33 -3.42 -0.11
C GLY A 184 12.55 -4.15 -1.20
N MET A 185 12.34 -3.50 -2.36
CA MET A 185 11.70 -4.15 -3.51
C MET A 185 12.53 -5.32 -4.06
N ASN A 186 13.86 -5.18 -4.14
CA ASN A 186 14.75 -6.25 -4.60
C ASN A 186 14.79 -7.45 -3.64
N GLU A 187 14.69 -7.22 -2.34
CA GLU A 187 14.57 -8.28 -1.32
C GLU A 187 13.25 -9.04 -1.50
N ILE A 188 12.15 -8.32 -1.72
CA ILE A 188 10.82 -8.91 -2.02
C ILE A 188 10.85 -9.69 -3.33
N ILE A 189 11.50 -9.17 -4.39
CA ILE A 189 11.71 -9.87 -5.66
C ILE A 189 12.41 -11.21 -5.41
N ALA A 190 13.53 -11.18 -4.70
CA ALA A 190 14.32 -12.38 -4.42
C ALA A 190 13.53 -13.42 -3.62
N GLU A 191 12.81 -12.99 -2.57
CA GLU A 191 12.01 -13.88 -1.73
C GLU A 191 10.85 -14.51 -2.49
N ALA A 192 10.04 -13.73 -3.23
CA ALA A 192 8.90 -14.28 -3.96
C ALA A 192 9.35 -15.21 -5.09
N CYS A 193 10.45 -14.89 -5.79
CA CYS A 193 11.04 -15.78 -6.78
C CYS A 193 11.57 -17.08 -6.15
N HIS A 194 12.17 -17.01 -4.96
CA HIS A 194 12.63 -18.19 -4.24
C HIS A 194 11.45 -19.08 -3.80
N LEU A 195 10.38 -18.49 -3.24
CA LEU A 195 9.17 -19.21 -2.82
C LEU A 195 8.45 -19.91 -3.99
N ALA A 196 8.50 -19.31 -5.19
CA ALA A 196 7.91 -19.89 -6.39
C ALA A 196 8.90 -20.74 -7.22
N GLU A 197 10.14 -20.90 -6.76
CA GLU A 197 11.22 -21.63 -7.44
C GLU A 197 11.48 -21.15 -8.89
N VAL A 198 11.40 -19.84 -9.12
CA VAL A 198 11.61 -19.21 -10.43
C VAL A 198 12.82 -18.27 -10.45
N ASN A 199 13.35 -18.03 -11.65
CA ASN A 199 14.46 -17.11 -11.85
C ASN A 199 13.95 -15.67 -12.10
N PRO A 200 14.45 -14.64 -11.38
CA PRO A 200 14.13 -13.23 -11.62
C PRO A 200 14.40 -12.73 -13.06
N GLN A 201 15.24 -13.44 -13.84
CA GLN A 201 15.48 -13.12 -15.25
C GLN A 201 14.25 -13.31 -16.15
N HIS A 202 13.23 -14.03 -15.67
CA HIS A 202 11.93 -14.19 -16.33
C HIS A 202 10.88 -13.15 -15.92
N LEU A 203 11.25 -12.20 -15.05
CA LEU A 203 10.42 -11.03 -14.73
C LEU A 203 10.58 -9.96 -15.81
N TYR A 204 9.57 -9.81 -16.65
CA TYR A 204 9.58 -8.88 -17.78
C TYR A 204 8.84 -7.58 -17.51
N GLU A 205 8.02 -7.55 -16.48
CA GLU A 205 7.24 -6.37 -16.13
C GLU A 205 7.07 -6.21 -14.63
N VAL A 206 7.13 -4.96 -14.17
CA VAL A 206 6.79 -4.54 -12.83
C VAL A 206 5.73 -3.44 -12.92
N VAL A 207 4.65 -3.55 -12.16
CA VAL A 207 3.69 -2.47 -11.94
C VAL A 207 3.80 -2.01 -10.50
N ALA A 208 3.91 -0.71 -10.26
CA ALA A 208 3.98 -0.13 -8.91
C ALA A 208 2.87 0.88 -8.66
N VAL A 209 2.24 0.77 -7.50
CA VAL A 209 1.30 1.74 -6.94
C VAL A 209 1.80 2.20 -5.58
N GLY A 210 1.33 3.36 -5.14
CA GLY A 210 1.73 3.98 -3.88
C GLY A 210 1.37 5.46 -3.90
N ASN A 211 1.47 6.12 -2.76
CA ASN A 211 1.23 7.55 -2.71
C ASN A 211 2.27 8.29 -3.56
N THR A 212 1.93 9.51 -3.96
CA THR A 212 2.72 10.31 -4.90
C THR A 212 4.18 10.46 -4.47
N THR A 213 4.43 10.67 -3.17
CA THR A 213 5.79 10.77 -2.63
C THR A 213 6.56 9.46 -2.80
N MET A 214 5.94 8.32 -2.48
CA MET A 214 6.60 7.01 -2.61
C MET A 214 6.99 6.71 -4.06
N LEU A 215 6.15 7.05 -5.03
CA LEU A 215 6.46 6.87 -6.45
C LEU A 215 7.58 7.80 -6.94
N HIS A 216 7.61 9.06 -6.46
CA HIS A 216 8.71 9.98 -6.78
C HIS A 216 10.04 9.48 -6.20
N LEU A 217 10.03 9.04 -4.94
CA LEU A 217 11.22 8.48 -4.30
C LEU A 217 11.69 7.21 -5.01
N LEU A 218 10.79 6.31 -5.43
CA LEU A 218 11.15 5.12 -6.21
C LEU A 218 11.91 5.50 -7.50
N LEU A 219 11.37 6.45 -8.26
CA LEU A 219 11.95 6.88 -9.53
C LEU A 219 13.15 7.82 -9.37
N GLY A 220 13.52 8.19 -8.15
CA GLY A 220 14.61 9.14 -7.89
C GLY A 220 14.30 10.56 -8.37
N VAL A 221 13.01 10.91 -8.44
CA VAL A 221 12.53 12.24 -8.84
C VAL A 221 12.41 13.12 -7.60
N SER A 222 12.86 14.37 -7.69
CA SER A 222 12.82 15.30 -6.56
C SER A 222 11.39 15.51 -6.05
N THR A 223 11.23 15.41 -4.73
CA THR A 223 9.96 15.63 -4.04
C THR A 223 9.85 17.04 -3.45
N HIS A 224 10.80 17.94 -3.76
CA HIS A 224 10.89 19.27 -3.16
C HIS A 224 9.61 20.09 -3.34
N SER A 225 9.00 20.05 -4.53
CA SER A 225 7.76 20.79 -4.83
C SER A 225 6.50 20.20 -4.19
N ILE A 226 6.55 18.94 -3.73
CA ILE A 226 5.47 18.31 -2.95
C ILE A 226 5.55 18.78 -1.48
N ALA A 227 6.75 19.06 -0.97
CA ALA A 227 6.97 19.44 0.42
C ALA A 227 6.46 20.85 0.78
N VAL A 228 6.31 21.74 -0.22
CA VAL A 228 5.94 23.13 -0.02
C VAL A 228 4.70 23.49 -0.82
N ALA A 229 3.85 24.37 -0.28
CA ALA A 229 2.70 24.89 -1.01
C ALA A 229 3.18 25.54 -2.34
N PRO A 230 2.51 25.26 -3.48
CA PRO A 230 1.19 24.64 -3.63
C PRO A 230 1.17 23.09 -3.75
N TYR A 231 2.18 22.38 -3.24
CA TYR A 231 2.25 20.91 -3.10
C TYR A 231 2.17 20.16 -4.43
N VAL A 232 2.84 20.68 -5.46
CA VAL A 232 2.71 20.21 -6.85
C VAL A 232 3.71 19.08 -7.11
N PRO A 233 3.26 17.89 -7.54
CA PRO A 233 4.17 16.80 -7.90
C PRO A 233 4.86 17.07 -9.25
N ALA A 234 6.03 16.46 -9.45
CA ALA A 234 6.76 16.57 -10.71
C ALA A 234 6.07 15.81 -11.85
N PHE A 235 5.38 14.73 -11.53
CA PHE A 235 4.50 14.01 -12.45
C PHE A 235 3.22 13.54 -11.74
N ALA A 236 2.14 13.46 -12.50
CA ALA A 236 0.89 12.82 -12.10
C ALA A 236 0.53 11.66 -13.04
N ASP A 237 0.89 11.76 -14.32
CA ASP A 237 0.67 10.68 -15.29
C ASP A 237 1.52 9.43 -15.00
N SER A 238 1.01 8.30 -15.47
CA SER A 238 1.71 7.01 -15.43
C SER A 238 3.11 7.12 -16.05
N GLN A 239 4.12 6.56 -15.39
CA GLN A 239 5.50 6.50 -15.90
C GLN A 239 5.82 5.09 -16.35
N CYS A 240 6.46 4.94 -17.52
CA CYS A 240 6.96 3.65 -18.01
C CYS A 240 8.45 3.77 -18.33
N VAL A 241 9.28 3.09 -17.53
CA VAL A 241 10.75 3.17 -17.60
C VAL A 241 11.36 1.77 -17.59
N GLU A 242 12.62 1.64 -17.98
CA GLU A 242 13.29 0.34 -17.83
C GLU A 242 13.56 0.09 -16.34
N ALA A 243 13.18 -1.08 -15.83
CA ALA A 243 13.31 -1.44 -14.41
C ALA A 243 14.76 -1.34 -13.91
N ARG A 244 15.74 -1.61 -14.80
CA ARG A 244 17.17 -1.46 -14.51
C ARG A 244 17.63 -0.02 -14.26
N GLN A 245 16.94 0.99 -14.82
CA GLN A 245 17.28 2.40 -14.61
C GLN A 245 17.00 2.83 -13.16
N VAL A 246 16.00 2.19 -12.55
CA VAL A 246 15.65 2.36 -11.13
C VAL A 246 16.53 1.50 -10.21
N GLY A 247 17.10 0.41 -10.75
CA GLY A 247 17.96 -0.52 -10.02
C GLY A 247 17.27 -1.81 -9.57
N LEU A 248 16.13 -2.15 -10.17
CA LEU A 248 15.43 -3.40 -9.91
C LEU A 248 16.16 -4.59 -10.56
N ARG A 249 16.23 -5.71 -9.84
CA ARG A 249 16.92 -6.96 -10.21
C ARG A 249 15.94 -7.93 -10.88
N THR A 250 15.56 -7.59 -12.10
CA THR A 250 14.63 -8.36 -12.95
C THR A 250 15.33 -8.77 -14.25
N SER A 251 14.57 -9.15 -15.29
CA SER A 251 15.13 -9.27 -16.64
C SER A 251 15.82 -7.95 -17.06
N PRO A 252 16.95 -7.97 -17.80
CA PRO A 252 17.68 -6.75 -18.20
C PRO A 252 16.87 -5.78 -19.06
N THR A 253 15.78 -6.24 -19.66
CA THR A 253 14.87 -5.48 -20.53
C THR A 253 13.51 -5.23 -19.88
N ALA A 254 13.33 -5.62 -18.61
CA ALA A 254 12.05 -5.49 -17.94
C ALA A 254 11.61 -4.02 -17.84
N MET A 255 10.30 -3.80 -17.93
CA MET A 255 9.69 -2.49 -17.80
C MET A 255 9.08 -2.31 -16.42
N LEU A 256 9.25 -1.13 -15.83
CA LEU A 256 8.54 -0.68 -14.63
C LEU A 256 7.50 0.35 -15.05
N THR A 257 6.24 0.11 -14.70
CA THR A 257 5.12 1.02 -14.92
C THR A 257 4.54 1.49 -13.59
N THR A 258 4.44 2.79 -13.35
CA THR A 258 3.66 3.33 -12.23
C THR A 258 2.25 3.66 -12.71
N LEU A 259 1.25 3.46 -11.85
CA LEU A 259 -0.08 4.01 -12.08
C LEU A 259 -0.10 5.54 -11.87
N PRO A 260 -1.13 6.27 -12.35
CA PRO A 260 -1.19 7.71 -12.25
C PRO A 260 -1.60 8.15 -10.84
N CYS A 261 -1.11 9.33 -10.44
CA CYS A 261 -1.48 10.03 -9.22
C CYS A 261 -2.53 11.10 -9.51
N VAL A 262 -3.23 11.57 -8.47
CA VAL A 262 -4.23 12.65 -8.58
C VAL A 262 -3.65 13.99 -8.15
N ALA A 263 -2.88 14.01 -7.06
CA ALA A 263 -2.31 15.22 -6.48
C ALA A 263 -1.04 14.92 -5.66
N GLY A 264 -0.41 15.93 -5.05
CA GLY A 264 0.81 15.75 -4.24
C GLY A 264 0.66 14.76 -3.06
N TYR A 265 -0.53 14.65 -2.48
CA TYR A 265 -0.83 13.76 -1.35
C TYR A 265 -1.90 12.70 -1.65
N VAL A 266 -2.38 12.61 -2.90
CA VAL A 266 -3.31 11.56 -3.34
C VAL A 266 -2.70 10.85 -4.54
N GLY A 267 -2.18 9.65 -4.30
CA GLY A 267 -1.38 8.93 -5.28
C GLY A 267 -2.11 7.79 -5.97
N ALA A 268 -1.28 6.93 -6.57
CA ALA A 268 -1.73 5.82 -7.38
C ALA A 268 -2.32 4.66 -6.56
N ASP A 269 -2.00 4.59 -5.26
CA ASP A 269 -2.66 3.71 -4.30
C ASP A 269 -4.16 4.01 -4.21
N THR A 270 -4.56 5.27 -4.08
CA THR A 270 -5.97 5.68 -4.05
C THR A 270 -6.68 5.35 -5.37
N VAL A 271 -5.99 5.57 -6.49
CA VAL A 271 -6.48 5.19 -7.82
C VAL A 271 -6.65 3.68 -7.93
N ALA A 272 -5.72 2.89 -7.38
CA ALA A 272 -5.79 1.43 -7.34
C ALA A 272 -6.95 0.91 -6.46
N VAL A 273 -7.23 1.56 -5.33
CA VAL A 273 -8.42 1.28 -4.50
C VAL A 273 -9.69 1.51 -5.31
N ALA A 274 -9.80 2.66 -6.00
CA ALA A 274 -10.94 2.95 -6.86
C ALA A 274 -11.05 1.99 -8.06
N LEU A 275 -9.92 1.59 -8.65
CA LEU A 275 -9.89 0.59 -9.73
C LEU A 275 -10.43 -0.76 -9.28
N THR A 276 -10.25 -1.12 -8.02
CA THR A 276 -10.73 -2.39 -7.47
C THR A 276 -12.22 -2.34 -7.14
N HIS A 277 -12.69 -1.25 -6.52
CA HIS A 277 -14.04 -1.22 -5.92
C HIS A 277 -15.01 -0.18 -6.49
N LEU A 278 -14.51 0.82 -7.22
CA LEU A 278 -15.27 1.97 -7.71
C LEU A 278 -15.12 2.15 -9.24
N ALA A 279 -14.73 1.11 -9.96
CA ALA A 279 -14.39 1.20 -11.39
C ALA A 279 -15.58 1.53 -12.30
N ASP A 280 -16.81 1.21 -11.87
CA ASP A 280 -18.03 1.53 -12.60
C ASP A 280 -18.55 2.92 -12.17
N PRO A 281 -18.58 3.93 -13.06
CA PRO A 281 -19.14 5.24 -12.74
C PRO A 281 -20.62 5.18 -12.34
N THR A 282 -21.39 4.25 -12.91
CA THR A 282 -22.85 4.21 -12.80
C THR A 282 -23.37 3.44 -11.59
N GLY A 283 -22.50 2.86 -10.77
CA GLY A 283 -22.92 2.13 -9.57
C GLY A 283 -23.46 3.03 -8.44
N GLU A 284 -23.65 2.44 -7.27
CA GLU A 284 -24.18 3.11 -6.07
C GLU A 284 -23.25 4.17 -5.45
N THR A 285 -23.74 4.99 -4.52
CA THR A 285 -22.85 5.88 -3.76
C THR A 285 -22.00 5.06 -2.78
N VAL A 286 -20.68 5.06 -2.98
CA VAL A 286 -19.73 4.28 -2.18
C VAL A 286 -18.55 5.15 -1.81
N MET A 287 -18.17 5.07 -0.53
CA MET A 287 -16.95 5.68 -0.01
C MET A 287 -15.96 4.57 0.32
N ALA A 288 -14.69 4.76 -0.02
CA ALA A 288 -13.58 3.93 0.43
C ALA A 288 -12.60 4.77 1.25
N ILE A 289 -12.17 4.23 2.38
CA ILE A 289 -11.12 4.79 3.23
C ILE A 289 -9.96 3.81 3.28
N ASP A 290 -8.75 4.26 3.00
CA ASP A 290 -7.54 3.49 3.25
C ASP A 290 -6.91 3.99 4.55
N ILE A 291 -6.96 3.17 5.59
CA ILE A 291 -6.43 3.54 6.89
C ILE A 291 -4.98 3.07 6.99
N GLY A 292 -4.09 4.01 6.71
CA GLY A 292 -2.65 3.92 6.97
C GLY A 292 -2.13 5.21 7.61
N THR A 293 -0.85 5.51 7.37
CA THR A 293 -0.16 6.66 7.95
C THR A 293 -0.80 8.01 7.59
N ASN A 294 -1.30 8.19 6.36
CA ASN A 294 -1.89 9.45 5.92
C ASN A 294 -3.42 9.38 6.01
N GLY A 295 -4.04 8.33 5.48
CA GLY A 295 -5.48 8.15 5.55
C GLY A 295 -6.17 8.72 4.31
N GLU A 296 -6.21 7.95 3.23
CA GLU A 296 -6.73 8.38 1.94
C GLU A 296 -8.22 8.03 1.82
N VAL A 297 -9.02 8.96 1.32
CA VAL A 297 -10.47 8.77 1.15
C VAL A 297 -10.87 9.06 -0.29
N VAL A 298 -11.69 8.18 -0.85
CA VAL A 298 -12.33 8.39 -2.16
C VAL A 298 -13.83 8.10 -2.05
N LEU A 299 -14.63 9.03 -2.58
CA LEU A 299 -16.09 8.94 -2.66
C LEU A 299 -16.49 8.91 -4.14
N ARG A 300 -17.29 7.92 -4.53
CA ARG A 300 -18.01 7.91 -5.79
C ARG A 300 -19.48 8.24 -5.53
N HIS A 301 -20.01 9.26 -6.20
CA HIS A 301 -21.40 9.69 -6.11
C HIS A 301 -21.89 10.15 -7.49
N GLU A 302 -22.98 9.55 -7.99
CA GLU A 302 -23.64 9.95 -9.25
C GLU A 302 -22.67 10.13 -10.45
N GLY A 303 -21.69 9.22 -10.58
CA GLY A 303 -20.69 9.25 -11.67
C GLY A 303 -19.51 10.19 -11.44
N SER A 304 -19.52 10.98 -10.37
CA SER A 304 -18.41 11.83 -9.95
C SER A 304 -17.57 11.18 -8.85
N TYR A 305 -16.29 11.54 -8.80
CA TYR A 305 -15.31 11.01 -7.86
C TYR A 305 -14.66 12.16 -7.10
N TYR A 306 -14.65 12.07 -5.78
CA TYR A 306 -14.04 13.06 -4.89
C TYR A 306 -13.02 12.35 -4.02
N CYS A 307 -11.83 12.94 -3.86
CA CYS A 307 -10.79 12.32 -3.05
C CYS A 307 -10.01 13.36 -2.24
N ALA A 308 -9.48 12.92 -1.12
CA ALA A 308 -8.57 13.70 -0.30
C ALA A 308 -7.71 12.79 0.59
N SER A 309 -6.61 13.34 1.08
CA SER A 309 -5.81 12.73 2.14
C SER A 309 -6.12 13.42 3.46
N ALA A 310 -6.31 12.62 4.50
CA ALA A 310 -6.26 13.06 5.89
C ALA A 310 -4.80 13.23 6.32
N ALA A 311 -4.62 13.90 7.46
CA ALA A 311 -3.34 13.94 8.18
C ALA A 311 -3.52 13.15 9.48
N ALA A 312 -3.88 11.87 9.36
CA ALA A 312 -4.21 11.04 10.51
C ALA A 312 -3.00 10.78 11.41
N GLY A 313 -1.80 10.68 10.82
CA GLY A 313 -0.59 10.28 11.54
C GLY A 313 -0.58 8.78 11.87
N PRO A 314 0.54 8.26 12.40
CA PRO A 314 0.77 6.82 12.49
C PRO A 314 0.11 6.15 13.71
N ALA A 315 -0.85 6.79 14.38
CA ALA A 315 -1.44 6.28 15.63
C ALA A 315 -2.06 4.88 15.47
N PHE A 316 -2.76 4.63 14.36
CA PHE A 316 -3.35 3.32 14.04
C PHE A 316 -2.32 2.25 13.66
N GLU A 317 -1.08 2.65 13.38
CA GLU A 317 0.05 1.76 13.13
C GLU A 317 0.94 1.56 14.37
N GLY A 318 0.53 2.11 15.52
CA GLY A 318 1.28 2.10 16.78
C GLY A 318 2.32 3.20 16.90
N GLY A 319 2.47 4.08 15.91
CA GLY A 319 3.40 5.20 15.96
C GLY A 319 2.90 6.34 16.85
N ARG A 320 3.82 7.01 17.55
CA ARG A 320 3.54 8.10 18.52
C ARG A 320 2.68 7.71 19.73
N ILE A 321 2.46 6.41 19.93
CA ILE A 321 1.80 5.83 21.11
C ILE A 321 2.88 5.26 22.04
N TYR A 322 2.82 5.56 23.34
CA TYR A 322 3.88 5.28 24.32
C TYR A 322 4.36 3.82 24.32
N GLN A 323 3.43 2.88 24.40
CA GLN A 323 3.67 1.44 24.24
C GLN A 323 2.96 0.90 22.98
N GLY A 324 2.90 1.74 21.95
CA GLY A 324 2.37 1.36 20.66
C GLY A 324 3.33 0.46 19.90
N ILE A 325 2.82 -0.65 19.39
CA ILE A 325 3.57 -1.56 18.53
C ILE A 325 2.72 -1.94 17.32
N ARG A 326 3.33 -2.52 16.29
CA ARG A 326 2.58 -3.02 15.14
C ARG A 326 1.81 -4.29 15.51
N ALA A 327 0.95 -4.75 14.61
CA ALA A 327 0.22 -6.01 14.75
C ALA A 327 1.18 -7.22 14.58
N GLU A 328 2.08 -7.42 15.53
CA GLU A 328 3.05 -8.51 15.60
C GLU A 328 2.83 -9.38 16.84
N MET A 329 3.50 -10.54 16.93
CA MET A 329 3.36 -11.49 18.04
C MET A 329 3.50 -10.82 19.42
N GLY A 330 2.45 -10.91 20.24
CA GLY A 330 2.38 -10.28 21.56
C GLY A 330 1.76 -8.88 21.58
N ALA A 331 1.36 -8.32 20.43
CA ALA A 331 0.59 -7.09 20.39
C ALA A 331 -0.84 -7.30 20.85
N ILE A 332 -1.29 -6.49 21.82
CA ILE A 332 -2.69 -6.44 22.25
C ILE A 332 -3.51 -5.94 21.06
N SER A 333 -4.35 -6.82 20.54
CA SER A 333 -5.09 -6.64 19.28
C SER A 333 -6.60 -6.57 19.46
N GLN A 334 -7.10 -7.10 20.57
CA GLN A 334 -8.52 -7.01 20.94
C GLN A 334 -8.62 -6.73 22.43
N VAL A 335 -9.55 -5.85 22.79
CA VAL A 335 -9.91 -5.57 24.18
C VAL A 335 -11.43 -5.49 24.29
N SER A 336 -11.98 -6.15 25.31
CA SER A 336 -13.42 -6.15 25.58
C SER A 336 -13.69 -6.05 27.07
N VAL A 337 -14.81 -5.43 27.42
CA VAL A 337 -15.34 -5.50 28.79
C VAL A 337 -16.10 -6.81 28.95
N GLU A 338 -15.68 -7.63 29.90
CA GLU A 338 -16.43 -8.81 30.33
C GLU A 338 -17.16 -8.51 31.64
N GLU A 339 -18.36 -9.09 31.81
CA GLU A 339 -19.17 -8.95 33.01
C GLU A 339 -19.53 -10.33 33.57
N ARG A 340 -19.37 -10.51 34.89
CA ARG A 340 -19.87 -11.70 35.60
C ARG A 340 -20.52 -11.26 36.91
N GLY A 341 -21.84 -11.13 36.88
CA GLY A 341 -22.59 -10.57 38.00
C GLY A 341 -22.26 -9.07 38.16
N PRO A 342 -21.91 -8.58 39.37
CA PRO A 342 -21.54 -7.18 39.57
C PRO A 342 -20.08 -6.87 39.16
N GLU A 343 -19.27 -7.90 38.91
CA GLU A 343 -17.87 -7.74 38.54
C GLU A 343 -17.75 -7.51 37.03
N ARG A 344 -16.97 -6.52 36.64
CA ARG A 344 -16.51 -6.33 35.26
C ARG A 344 -15.01 -6.56 35.22
N TRP A 345 -14.41 -6.84 34.07
CA TRP A 345 -12.96 -6.72 33.85
C TRP A 345 -12.66 -6.50 32.37
N LEU A 346 -11.42 -6.13 32.06
CA LEU A 346 -10.95 -6.10 30.68
C LEU A 346 -10.39 -7.47 30.31
N HIS A 347 -10.98 -8.08 29.29
CA HIS A 347 -10.38 -9.21 28.59
C HIS A 347 -9.52 -8.68 27.44
N ILE A 348 -8.32 -9.23 27.29
CA ILE A 348 -7.39 -8.87 26.22
C ILE A 348 -6.99 -10.09 25.41
N ALA A 349 -6.83 -9.91 24.10
CA ALA A 349 -6.23 -10.92 23.24
C ALA A 349 -5.04 -10.34 22.47
N THR A 350 -3.95 -11.12 22.44
CA THR A 350 -2.72 -10.75 21.73
C THR A 350 -2.60 -11.50 20.41
N VAL A 351 -1.91 -10.90 19.45
CA VAL A 351 -1.57 -11.57 18.19
C VAL A 351 -0.76 -12.84 18.51
N GLY A 352 -1.27 -13.97 18.04
CA GLY A 352 -0.68 -15.30 18.23
C GLY A 352 -0.69 -15.84 19.66
N GLY A 353 -1.44 -15.21 20.58
CA GLY A 353 -1.57 -15.67 21.96
C GLY A 353 -0.29 -15.59 22.79
N ALA A 354 0.72 -14.86 22.33
CA ALA A 354 1.97 -14.65 23.06
C ALA A 354 1.79 -13.65 24.23
N PRO A 355 2.70 -13.64 25.22
CA PRO A 355 2.67 -12.63 26.30
C PRO A 355 2.61 -11.20 25.74
N PRO A 356 1.83 -10.31 26.38
CA PRO A 356 1.59 -8.98 25.84
C PRO A 356 2.85 -8.12 25.93
N LYS A 357 3.16 -7.39 24.86
CA LYS A 357 4.36 -6.53 24.73
C LYS A 357 4.03 -5.04 24.52
N GLY A 358 2.82 -4.75 24.06
CA GLY A 358 2.37 -3.42 23.70
C GLY A 358 1.01 -3.45 23.02
N ILE A 359 0.55 -2.30 22.54
CA ILE A 359 -0.79 -2.09 21.99
C ILE A 359 -0.67 -1.84 20.49
N CYS A 360 -1.32 -2.65 19.65
CA CYS A 360 -1.46 -2.30 18.23
C CYS A 360 -2.71 -1.46 18.00
N GLY A 361 -2.85 -0.88 16.79
CA GLY A 361 -3.94 0.05 16.52
C GLY A 361 -5.35 -0.51 16.82
N SER A 362 -5.61 -1.79 16.53
CA SER A 362 -6.93 -2.37 16.77
C SER A 362 -7.20 -2.46 18.27
N GLY A 363 -6.18 -2.85 19.05
CA GLY A 363 -6.20 -2.78 20.51
C GLY A 363 -6.37 -1.35 21.03
N LEU A 364 -5.74 -0.35 20.40
CA LEU A 364 -5.89 1.06 20.78
C LEU A 364 -7.34 1.55 20.64
N ILE A 365 -8.01 1.20 19.54
CA ILE A 365 -9.43 1.51 19.33
C ILE A 365 -10.30 0.79 20.36
N ASP A 366 -10.07 -0.51 20.57
CA ASP A 366 -10.85 -1.32 21.48
C ASP A 366 -10.71 -0.86 22.93
N VAL A 367 -9.49 -0.55 23.39
CA VAL A 367 -9.25 -0.02 24.72
C VAL A 367 -9.99 1.30 24.89
N ALA A 368 -9.85 2.24 23.95
CA ALA A 368 -10.54 3.53 24.05
C ALA A 368 -12.07 3.35 24.10
N ALA A 369 -12.64 2.47 23.28
CA ALA A 369 -14.06 2.14 23.30
C ALA A 369 -14.50 1.54 24.65
N CYS A 370 -13.72 0.60 25.21
CA CYS A 370 -13.99 -0.01 26.51
C CYS A 370 -13.91 1.02 27.63
N LEU A 371 -12.90 1.90 27.64
CA LEU A 371 -12.75 2.94 28.67
C LEU A 371 -13.89 3.98 28.63
N LEU A 372 -14.42 4.26 27.44
CA LEU A 372 -15.65 5.05 27.27
C LEU A 372 -16.89 4.32 27.80
N GLU A 373 -16.93 2.99 27.71
CA GLU A 373 -18.04 2.17 28.18
C GLU A 373 -18.12 2.09 29.71
N ILE A 374 -16.96 1.96 30.36
CA ILE A 374 -16.83 1.95 31.84
C ILE A 374 -16.65 3.34 32.45
N GLU A 375 -16.73 4.40 31.63
CA GLU A 375 -16.73 5.81 32.04
C GLU A 375 -15.44 6.26 32.76
N VAL A 376 -14.32 5.55 32.50
CA VAL A 376 -12.96 5.97 32.86
C VAL A 376 -12.46 7.05 31.89
N LEU A 377 -12.91 6.99 30.64
CA LEU A 377 -12.64 7.98 29.61
C LEU A 377 -13.91 8.79 29.35
N ASP A 378 -13.83 10.13 29.42
CA ASP A 378 -14.96 11.01 29.06
C ASP A 378 -15.01 11.34 27.55
N SER A 379 -16.08 11.98 27.09
CA SER A 379 -16.24 12.38 25.68
C SER A 379 -15.18 13.38 25.21
N ALA A 380 -14.62 14.19 26.11
CA ALA A 380 -13.50 15.08 25.80
C ALA A 380 -12.15 14.32 25.70
N GLY A 381 -12.13 13.04 26.07
CA GLY A 381 -10.96 12.18 26.07
C GLY A 381 -10.09 12.30 27.31
N ARG A 382 -10.60 12.80 28.43
CA ARG A 382 -9.86 12.83 29.69
C ARG A 382 -10.04 11.55 30.47
N LEU A 383 -8.93 11.03 30.99
CA LEU A 383 -8.92 9.91 31.92
C LEU A 383 -9.32 10.40 33.32
N HIS A 384 -10.29 9.73 33.93
CA HIS A 384 -10.75 10.00 35.28
C HIS A 384 -10.62 8.75 36.15
N ALA A 385 -10.06 8.95 37.35
CA ALA A 385 -10.33 8.01 38.43
C ALA A 385 -11.73 8.38 38.93
N ARG A 386 -12.66 7.41 38.93
CA ARG A 386 -13.96 7.61 39.56
C ARG A 386 -13.87 7.19 41.02
N ASP A 387 -14.59 7.89 41.89
CA ASP A 387 -14.73 7.47 43.28
C ASP A 387 -15.75 6.32 43.35
N GLY A 388 -15.33 5.14 43.81
CA GLY A 388 -16.17 3.95 43.91
C GLY A 388 -15.45 2.77 44.58
N ALA A 389 -15.97 1.56 44.39
CA ALA A 389 -15.35 0.30 44.83
C ALA A 389 -15.19 -0.65 43.63
N THR A 390 -14.70 -0.13 42.51
CA THR A 390 -14.53 -0.89 41.26
C THR A 390 -13.07 -1.19 40.98
N TRP A 391 -12.77 -2.35 40.39
CA TRP A 391 -11.38 -2.81 40.21
C TRP A 391 -10.53 -1.88 39.31
N TRP A 392 -11.18 -1.16 38.39
CA TRP A 392 -10.50 -0.30 37.41
C TRP A 392 -10.00 1.02 38.01
N GLU A 393 -10.47 1.39 39.21
CA GLU A 393 -9.98 2.59 39.91
C GLU A 393 -8.49 2.48 40.25
N GLY A 394 -8.07 1.29 40.70
CA GLY A 394 -6.66 0.99 40.96
C GLY A 394 -5.79 0.91 39.70
N GLN A 395 -6.39 0.94 38.50
CA GLN A 395 -5.68 0.92 37.22
C GLN A 395 -5.39 2.32 36.67
N VAL A 396 -6.06 3.37 37.18
CA VAL A 396 -5.74 4.75 36.80
C VAL A 396 -4.53 5.20 37.62
N VAL A 397 -3.39 5.31 36.97
CA VAL A 397 -2.10 5.63 37.59
C VAL A 397 -1.55 6.96 37.06
N THR A 398 -0.59 7.52 37.78
CA THR A 398 0.20 8.66 37.30
C THR A 398 1.52 8.15 36.75
N LEU A 399 1.80 8.45 35.48
CA LEU A 399 3.06 8.13 34.79
C LEU A 399 3.58 9.40 34.13
N HIS A 400 4.82 9.80 34.40
CA HIS A 400 5.45 11.00 33.82
C HIS A 400 4.56 12.27 33.89
N GLU A 401 4.02 12.57 35.06
CA GLU A 401 3.16 13.76 35.32
C GLU A 401 1.82 13.79 34.55
N GLN A 402 1.42 12.68 33.94
CA GLN A 402 0.10 12.54 33.30
C GLN A 402 -0.64 11.30 33.82
N LYS A 403 -1.95 11.27 33.62
CA LYS A 403 -2.76 10.08 33.89
C LYS A 403 -2.50 9.02 32.82
N ALA A 404 -2.52 7.76 33.25
CA ALA A 404 -2.52 6.60 32.37
C ALA A 404 -3.45 5.53 32.93
N PHE A 405 -4.00 4.70 32.05
CA PHE A 405 -4.79 3.54 32.42
C PHE A 405 -3.96 2.28 32.21
N ARG A 406 -3.78 1.48 33.25
CA ARG A 406 -3.07 0.20 33.19
C ARG A 406 -3.98 -0.90 32.63
N ILE A 407 -3.58 -1.42 31.47
CA ILE A 407 -4.27 -2.51 30.77
C ILE A 407 -3.73 -3.86 31.25
N VAL A 408 -2.41 -3.96 31.44
CA VAL A 408 -1.73 -5.18 31.88
C VAL A 408 -0.87 -4.90 33.10
N ALA A 409 -0.92 -5.78 34.09
CA ALA A 409 -0.13 -5.70 35.31
C ALA A 409 1.40 -5.86 35.04
N PRO A 410 2.27 -5.25 35.86
CA PRO A 410 3.73 -5.34 35.70
C PRO A 410 4.27 -6.77 35.59
N GLU A 411 3.75 -7.68 36.39
CA GLU A 411 4.20 -9.08 36.47
C GLU A 411 3.94 -9.83 35.15
N ALA A 412 2.82 -9.52 34.49
CA ALA A 412 2.42 -10.15 33.23
C ALA A 412 3.07 -9.48 32.00
N ALA A 413 3.35 -8.17 32.08
CA ALA A 413 4.00 -7.42 31.01
C ALA A 413 5.52 -7.57 30.99
N GLY A 414 6.14 -7.90 32.14
CA GLY A 414 7.59 -7.92 32.29
C GLY A 414 8.21 -6.51 32.35
N THR A 415 7.42 -5.47 32.59
CA THR A 415 7.85 -4.07 32.74
C THR A 415 7.36 -3.49 34.07
N PRO A 416 8.10 -2.59 34.74
CA PRO A 416 7.72 -2.05 36.05
C PRO A 416 6.35 -1.35 36.09
N GLU A 417 5.98 -0.67 35.02
CA GLU A 417 4.72 0.07 34.89
C GLU A 417 3.55 -0.77 34.36
N GLY A 418 3.83 -1.96 33.80
CA GLY A 418 2.87 -2.75 33.05
C GLY A 418 2.72 -2.29 31.59
N ILE A 419 1.60 -2.62 30.96
CA ILE A 419 1.20 -2.01 29.69
C ILE A 419 0.08 -1.01 29.97
N VAL A 420 0.30 0.24 29.59
CA VAL A 420 -0.58 1.37 29.89
C VAL A 420 -1.02 2.10 28.62
N LEU A 421 -2.19 2.74 28.71
CA LEU A 421 -2.65 3.76 27.77
C LEU A 421 -2.55 5.13 28.45
N THR A 422 -1.70 6.02 27.94
CA THR A 422 -1.50 7.35 28.53
C THR A 422 -2.52 8.36 28.03
N GLN A 423 -2.68 9.47 28.76
CA GLN A 423 -3.51 10.60 28.35
C GLN A 423 -3.07 11.18 26.99
N LYS A 424 -1.75 11.19 26.73
CA LYS A 424 -1.19 11.58 25.44
C LYS A 424 -1.57 10.61 24.32
N ASP A 425 -1.56 9.30 24.58
CA ASP A 425 -1.96 8.29 23.58
C ASP A 425 -3.41 8.46 23.16
N VAL A 426 -4.30 8.73 24.12
CA VAL A 426 -5.70 9.09 23.84
C VAL A 426 -5.78 10.32 22.95
N ARG A 427 -4.93 11.33 23.19
CA ARG A 427 -4.91 12.55 22.38
C ARG A 427 -4.47 12.27 20.94
N GLU A 428 -3.43 11.47 20.73
CA GLU A 428 -3.00 11.06 19.38
C GLU A 428 -4.10 10.30 18.65
N LEU A 429 -4.82 9.39 19.34
CA LEU A 429 -5.99 8.72 18.78
C LEU A 429 -7.08 9.70 18.34
N GLN A 430 -7.39 10.71 19.16
CA GLN A 430 -8.38 11.75 18.83
C GLN A 430 -8.00 12.55 17.59
N LEU A 431 -6.73 12.96 17.47
CA LEU A 431 -6.22 13.70 16.31
C LEU A 431 -6.37 12.85 15.04
N ALA A 432 -5.96 11.58 15.09
CA ALA A 432 -6.02 10.67 13.96
C ALA A 432 -7.45 10.41 13.48
N LYS A 433 -8.34 10.01 14.41
CA LYS A 433 -9.73 9.69 14.08
C LYS A 433 -10.53 10.93 13.69
N GLY A 434 -10.27 12.08 14.31
CA GLY A 434 -10.92 13.35 13.97
C GLY A 434 -10.56 13.80 12.56
N SER A 435 -9.30 13.63 12.13
CA SER A 435 -8.84 14.02 10.78
C SER A 435 -9.52 13.18 9.70
N LEU A 436 -9.51 11.85 9.83
CA LEU A 436 -10.20 10.95 8.90
C LEU A 436 -11.69 11.24 8.83
N ARG A 437 -12.32 11.42 10.00
CA ARG A 437 -13.76 11.72 10.07
C ARG A 437 -14.11 13.03 9.37
N ALA A 438 -13.33 14.08 9.60
CA ALA A 438 -13.52 15.37 8.96
C ALA A 438 -13.36 15.32 7.44
N VAL A 439 -12.37 14.58 6.94
CA VAL A 439 -12.22 14.38 5.48
C VAL A 439 -13.48 13.73 4.91
N MET A 440 -14.00 12.67 5.53
CA MET A 440 -15.22 12.01 5.05
C MET A 440 -16.41 12.97 4.99
N GLU A 441 -16.63 13.80 6.02
CA GLU A 441 -17.72 14.79 6.04
C GLU A 441 -17.55 15.87 4.95
N VAL A 442 -16.33 16.36 4.75
CA VAL A 442 -16.04 17.33 3.70
C VAL A 442 -16.34 16.73 2.32
N LEU A 443 -15.91 15.51 2.04
CA LEU A 443 -16.18 14.88 0.74
C LEU A 443 -17.68 14.67 0.49
N LEU A 444 -18.45 14.28 1.51
CA LEU A 444 -19.92 14.18 1.39
C LEU A 444 -20.54 15.54 1.06
N ARG A 445 -20.06 16.60 1.71
CA ARG A 445 -20.51 17.97 1.48
C ARG A 445 -20.20 18.46 0.07
N GLU A 446 -18.97 18.26 -0.40
CA GLU A 446 -18.55 18.63 -1.77
C GLU A 446 -19.35 17.85 -2.83
N ALA A 447 -19.71 16.60 -2.53
CA ALA A 447 -20.57 15.79 -3.39
C ALA A 447 -22.07 16.13 -3.26
N GLY A 448 -22.47 17.02 -2.33
CA GLY A 448 -23.87 17.36 -2.10
C GLY A 448 -24.72 16.20 -1.55
N THR A 449 -24.08 15.24 -0.84
CA THR A 449 -24.72 14.02 -0.35
C THR A 449 -24.56 13.85 1.17
N SER A 450 -25.08 12.75 1.71
CA SER A 450 -25.02 12.44 3.15
C SER A 450 -24.82 10.95 3.40
N TRP A 451 -24.48 10.59 4.64
CA TRP A 451 -24.36 9.18 5.06
C TRP A 451 -25.60 8.33 4.77
N ALA A 452 -26.80 8.93 4.72
CA ALA A 452 -28.03 8.19 4.39
C ALA A 452 -28.00 7.60 2.97
N GLN A 453 -27.37 8.30 2.03
CA GLN A 453 -27.23 7.89 0.63
C GLN A 453 -26.01 6.99 0.39
N VAL A 454 -25.05 6.96 1.31
CA VAL A 454 -23.89 6.06 1.25
C VAL A 454 -24.38 4.62 1.41
N SER A 455 -24.26 3.86 0.32
CA SER A 455 -24.70 2.46 0.25
C SER A 455 -23.69 1.55 0.94
N ARG A 456 -22.39 1.84 0.75
CA ARG A 456 -21.29 1.12 1.38
C ARG A 456 -20.14 2.04 1.77
N LEU A 457 -19.53 1.75 2.91
CA LEU A 457 -18.24 2.28 3.33
C LEU A 457 -17.22 1.13 3.30
N LEU A 458 -16.24 1.23 2.42
CA LEU A 458 -15.17 0.25 2.29
C LEU A 458 -13.99 0.68 3.15
N VAL A 459 -13.48 -0.23 3.97
CA VAL A 459 -12.33 0.02 4.85
C VAL A 459 -11.14 -0.81 4.35
N ALA A 460 -10.19 -0.13 3.73
CA ALA A 460 -8.95 -0.67 3.20
C ALA A 460 -7.78 -0.44 4.19
N GLY A 461 -6.64 -1.05 3.86
CA GLY A 461 -5.42 -0.99 4.64
C GLY A 461 -5.27 -2.18 5.58
N ALA A 462 -4.03 -2.46 6.01
CA ALA A 462 -3.73 -3.58 6.93
C ALA A 462 -4.51 -3.49 8.25
N PHE A 463 -4.80 -2.25 8.67
CA PHE A 463 -5.63 -1.94 9.82
C PHE A 463 -7.10 -2.37 9.67
N GLY A 464 -7.68 -2.14 8.49
CA GLY A 464 -9.10 -2.30 8.22
C GLY A 464 -9.63 -3.73 8.36
N MET A 465 -8.77 -4.75 8.27
CA MET A 465 -9.18 -6.15 8.34
C MET A 465 -9.43 -6.67 9.76
N TYR A 466 -8.74 -6.10 10.75
CA TYR A 466 -8.80 -6.57 12.14
C TYR A 466 -9.50 -5.59 13.08
N ILE A 467 -10.00 -4.48 12.52
CA ILE A 467 -10.70 -3.45 13.28
C ILE A 467 -12.06 -3.98 13.78
N ASN A 468 -12.34 -3.78 15.06
CA ASN A 468 -13.69 -3.96 15.59
C ASN A 468 -14.55 -2.77 15.16
N LEU A 469 -15.48 -3.02 14.24
CA LEU A 469 -16.34 -1.96 13.68
C LEU A 469 -17.20 -1.27 14.74
N ARG A 470 -17.63 -1.99 15.79
CA ARG A 470 -18.41 -1.39 16.89
C ARG A 470 -17.56 -0.44 17.71
N SER A 471 -16.34 -0.84 18.06
CA SER A 471 -15.40 0.01 18.77
C SER A 471 -15.02 1.25 17.95
N ALA A 472 -14.79 1.06 16.65
CA ALA A 472 -14.47 2.16 15.74
C ALA A 472 -15.63 3.16 15.58
N GLN A 473 -16.88 2.70 15.59
CA GLN A 473 -18.05 3.58 15.67
C GLN A 473 -18.17 4.23 17.05
N ARG A 474 -17.92 3.49 18.14
CA ARG A 474 -18.00 4.01 19.52
C ARG A 474 -17.07 5.18 19.75
N ILE A 475 -15.87 5.17 19.16
CA ILE A 475 -14.90 6.27 19.24
C ILE A 475 -15.15 7.38 18.19
N GLY A 476 -16.11 7.20 17.29
CA GLY A 476 -16.44 8.16 16.23
C GLY A 476 -15.43 8.21 15.09
N LEU A 477 -14.62 7.15 14.90
CA LEU A 477 -13.79 6.99 13.71
C LEU A 477 -14.66 6.67 12.50
N LEU A 478 -15.54 5.68 12.64
CA LEU A 478 -16.50 5.29 11.60
C LEU A 478 -17.84 6.00 11.81
N PRO A 479 -18.57 6.34 10.72
CA PRO A 479 -19.92 6.88 10.82
C PRO A 479 -20.88 5.94 11.55
N PRO A 480 -22.00 6.45 12.08
CA PRO A 480 -23.10 5.64 12.60
C PRO A 480 -23.92 4.99 11.47
N LEU A 481 -23.26 4.31 10.53
CA LEU A 481 -23.91 3.48 9.52
C LEU A 481 -24.27 2.10 10.11
N PRO A 482 -25.30 1.41 9.58
CA PRO A 482 -25.47 -0.01 9.87
C PRO A 482 -24.19 -0.79 9.55
N LEU A 483 -23.73 -1.66 10.45
CA LEU A 483 -22.48 -2.43 10.27
C LEU A 483 -22.48 -3.26 8.97
N SER A 484 -23.65 -3.69 8.49
CA SER A 484 -23.80 -4.40 7.21
C SER A 484 -23.42 -3.55 5.98
N ARG A 485 -23.34 -2.23 6.11
CA ARG A 485 -22.86 -1.31 5.07
C ARG A 485 -21.37 -0.99 5.18
N ILE A 486 -20.68 -1.47 6.21
CA ILE A 486 -19.25 -1.24 6.40
C ILE A 486 -18.51 -2.54 6.07
N GLN A 487 -17.65 -2.51 5.06
CA GLN A 487 -16.98 -3.69 4.52
C GLN A 487 -15.46 -3.51 4.56
N PRO A 488 -14.75 -4.31 5.39
CA PRO A 488 -13.31 -4.49 5.23
C PRO A 488 -12.98 -5.09 3.85
N VAL A 489 -12.06 -4.47 3.12
CA VAL A 489 -11.66 -4.92 1.77
C VAL A 489 -10.19 -5.33 1.65
N GLY A 490 -9.42 -5.09 2.71
CA GLY A 490 -8.02 -5.48 2.81
C GLY A 490 -7.07 -4.59 2.01
N ASN A 491 -6.01 -5.18 1.43
CA ASN A 491 -5.02 -4.42 0.65
C ASN A 491 -5.54 -4.13 -0.77
N ALA A 492 -6.49 -3.20 -0.84
CA ALA A 492 -7.14 -2.81 -2.08
C ALA A 492 -6.18 -2.11 -3.07
N ALA A 493 -5.15 -1.41 -2.60
CA ALA A 493 -4.09 -0.88 -3.45
C ALA A 493 -3.31 -2.00 -4.14
N GLY A 494 -2.89 -3.02 -3.39
CA GLY A 494 -2.25 -4.23 -3.92
C GLY A 494 -3.13 -4.99 -4.91
N ALA A 495 -4.43 -5.13 -4.63
CA ALA A 495 -5.40 -5.71 -5.58
C ALA A 495 -5.45 -4.91 -6.89
N GLY A 496 -5.48 -3.58 -6.82
CA GLY A 496 -5.46 -2.70 -7.99
C GLY A 496 -4.13 -2.78 -8.76
N ALA A 497 -3.00 -2.94 -8.09
CA ALA A 497 -1.71 -3.17 -8.72
C ALA A 497 -1.69 -4.50 -9.52
N LYS A 498 -2.27 -5.56 -8.96
CA LYS A 498 -2.43 -6.85 -9.65
C LYS A 498 -3.35 -6.74 -10.87
N LEU A 499 -4.47 -6.01 -10.75
CA LEU A 499 -5.38 -5.73 -11.87
C LEU A 499 -4.66 -5.00 -13.00
N ALA A 500 -3.92 -3.95 -12.66
CA ALA A 500 -3.15 -3.18 -13.62
C ALA A 500 -2.06 -4.03 -14.29
N LEU A 501 -1.35 -4.89 -13.56
CA LEU A 501 -0.36 -5.79 -14.17
C LEU A 501 -1.02 -6.75 -15.17
N ARG A 502 -2.13 -7.38 -14.77
CA ARG A 502 -2.85 -8.39 -15.57
C ARG A 502 -3.56 -7.81 -16.80
N SER A 503 -3.87 -6.51 -16.82
CA SER A 503 -4.71 -5.93 -17.88
C SER A 503 -4.32 -4.49 -18.23
N VAL A 504 -3.85 -4.29 -19.46
CA VAL A 504 -3.59 -2.95 -20.03
C VAL A 504 -4.86 -2.10 -20.10
N ARG A 505 -6.02 -2.73 -20.29
CA ARG A 505 -7.33 -2.07 -20.25
C ARG A 505 -7.63 -1.51 -18.87
N GLU A 506 -7.23 -2.21 -17.81
CA GLU A 506 -7.40 -1.72 -16.45
C GLU A 506 -6.41 -0.60 -16.10
N ARG A 507 -5.24 -0.54 -16.75
CA ARG A 507 -4.36 0.66 -16.67
C ARG A 507 -4.99 1.88 -17.31
N GLN A 508 -5.62 1.70 -18.48
CA GLN A 508 -6.37 2.78 -19.13
C GLN A 508 -7.55 3.24 -18.25
N ARG A 509 -8.22 2.30 -17.58
CA ARG A 509 -9.26 2.62 -16.59
C ARG A 509 -8.70 3.40 -15.40
N ALA A 510 -7.53 3.03 -14.89
CA ALA A 510 -6.85 3.75 -13.82
C ALA A 510 -6.51 5.19 -14.23
N GLN A 511 -6.01 5.39 -15.45
CA GLN A 511 -5.77 6.73 -16.00
C GLN A 511 -7.06 7.54 -16.12
N TRP A 512 -8.13 6.93 -16.62
CA TRP A 512 -9.43 7.59 -16.68
C TRP A 512 -9.94 7.96 -15.28
N LEU A 513 -9.86 7.04 -14.31
CA LEU A 513 -10.27 7.28 -12.92
C LEU A 513 -9.49 8.46 -12.31
N ALA A 514 -8.16 8.48 -12.44
CA ALA A 514 -7.33 9.56 -11.93
C ALA A 514 -7.74 10.92 -12.52
N GLN A 515 -8.12 10.96 -13.81
CA GLN A 515 -8.62 12.18 -14.47
C GLN A 515 -10.02 12.59 -14.03
N GLN A 516 -10.86 11.64 -13.58
CA GLN A 516 -12.20 11.95 -13.08
C GLN A 516 -12.20 12.37 -11.59
N MET A 517 -11.16 12.02 -10.84
CA MET A 517 -11.06 12.33 -9.42
C MET A 517 -10.85 13.83 -9.17
N GLN A 518 -11.78 14.42 -8.44
CA GLN A 518 -11.67 15.79 -7.95
C GLN A 518 -10.97 15.77 -6.59
N HIS A 519 -9.73 16.27 -6.56
CA HIS A 519 -8.98 16.41 -5.32
C HIS A 519 -9.49 17.60 -4.50
N VAL A 520 -10.03 17.31 -3.31
CA VAL A 520 -10.48 18.34 -2.36
C VAL A 520 -9.33 18.67 -1.41
N VAL A 521 -8.79 19.88 -1.54
CA VAL A 521 -7.67 20.34 -0.72
C VAL A 521 -8.16 20.65 0.70
N MET A 522 -7.56 19.99 1.70
CA MET A 522 -7.90 20.20 3.12
C MET A 522 -7.19 21.41 3.73
N THR A 523 -5.99 21.74 3.25
CA THR A 523 -5.23 22.90 3.72
C THR A 523 -5.99 24.20 3.43
N GLY A 524 -6.34 24.94 4.48
CA GLY A 524 -7.11 26.18 4.36
C GLY A 524 -8.61 25.98 4.14
N ASN A 525 -9.11 24.73 4.16
CA ASN A 525 -10.54 24.45 4.05
C ASN A 525 -11.23 24.67 5.39
N LEU A 526 -12.12 25.67 5.47
CA LEU A 526 -12.85 26.02 6.70
C LEU A 526 -13.76 24.87 7.17
N HIS A 527 -14.43 24.18 6.26
CA HIS A 527 -15.29 23.06 6.61
C HIS A 527 -14.51 21.88 7.20
N TYR A 528 -13.29 21.65 6.71
CA TYR A 528 -12.39 20.67 7.33
C TYR A 528 -12.05 21.08 8.77
N GLN A 529 -11.69 22.34 9.01
CA GLN A 529 -11.34 22.82 10.35
C GLN A 529 -12.52 22.70 11.33
N GLU A 530 -13.71 23.12 10.91
CA GLU A 530 -14.95 22.98 11.69
C GLU A 530 -15.23 21.50 12.00
N SER A 531 -15.30 20.67 10.94
CA SER A 531 -15.60 19.25 11.10
C SER A 531 -14.54 18.49 11.90
N TYR A 532 -13.28 18.92 11.82
CA TYR A 532 -12.18 18.35 12.60
C TYR A 532 -12.39 18.61 14.08
N ILE A 533 -12.69 19.86 14.47
CA ILE A 533 -12.97 20.23 15.86
C ILE A 533 -14.18 19.45 16.38
N ASP A 534 -15.26 19.39 15.61
CA ASP A 534 -16.51 18.70 15.98
C ASP A 534 -16.29 17.20 16.24
N HIS A 535 -15.34 16.59 15.52
CA HIS A 535 -15.05 15.17 15.60
C HIS A 535 -13.77 14.82 16.37
N LEU A 536 -13.14 15.77 17.07
CA LEU A 536 -12.03 15.47 18.00
C LEU A 536 -12.53 14.69 19.22
N GLY A 537 -13.63 15.12 19.81
CA GLY A 537 -14.26 14.46 20.97
C GLY A 537 -14.85 13.09 20.59
N PHE A 538 -14.96 12.18 21.55
CA PHE A 538 -15.66 10.91 21.36
C PHE A 538 -17.18 11.14 21.40
N PRO A 539 -17.97 10.43 20.57
CA PRO A 539 -19.43 10.52 20.61
C PRO A 539 -19.98 10.30 22.02
N GLU A 540 -20.95 11.12 22.42
CA GLU A 540 -21.74 10.87 23.63
C GLU A 540 -22.62 9.63 23.45
N ARG A 541 -23.07 9.05 24.57
CA ARG A 541 -23.83 7.80 24.60
C ARG A 541 -25.26 7.98 24.11
#